data_AF-A0A9E5M486-F1
#
_entry.id   AF-A0A9E5M486-F1
#
_cell.length_a   1.000
_cell.length_b   1.000
_cell.length_c   1.000
_cell.angle_alpha   90.00
_cell.angle_beta   90.00
_cell.angle_gamma   90.00
#
_symmetry.space_group_name_H-M   'P 1'
#
loop_
_entity.id
_entity.type
_entity.pdbx_description
1 polymer ?
#
loop_
_entity_poly.entity_id
_entity_poly.type
_entity_poly.pdbx_seq_one_letter_code
_entity_poly.pdbx_strand_id
1 'polypeptide(L)'
;RIKAIATSQAESFGCMAEVDWKEGYCVLVNSENETNFARQVALDLVGAERVVLNGPPLTGSEDFAFMLEKIPGSYLLIGNGDGDSAGACMVHNPGYDFNDDNIATGSDYWIHLTREFLKV
;
A
#
# COMPACT_ATOMS: atom_id res chain seq x y z
N ARG A 1 -12.02 4.90 -22.15
CA ARG A 1 -13.38 4.31 -22.26
C ARG A 1 -14.48 5.24 -21.74
N ILE A 2 -14.31 5.87 -20.57
CA ILE A 2 -15.28 6.83 -19.98
C ILE A 2 -15.76 7.88 -20.98
N LYS A 3 -14.83 8.63 -21.60
CA LYS A 3 -15.17 9.68 -22.59
C LYS A 3 -16.05 9.14 -23.71
N ALA A 4 -15.63 8.06 -24.36
CA ALA A 4 -16.36 7.44 -25.47
C ALA A 4 -17.78 7.01 -25.08
N ILE A 5 -17.96 6.41 -23.90
CA ILE A 5 -19.29 5.99 -23.43
C ILE A 5 -20.17 7.21 -23.15
N ALA A 6 -19.64 8.20 -22.44
CA ALA A 6 -20.37 9.41 -22.07
C ALA A 6 -20.80 10.21 -23.32
N THR A 7 -19.91 10.38 -24.30
CA THR A 7 -20.22 11.11 -25.53
C THR A 7 -21.23 10.37 -26.40
N SER A 8 -21.05 9.07 -26.64
CA SER A 8 -21.99 8.30 -27.47
C SER A 8 -23.39 8.22 -26.85
N GLN A 9 -23.49 8.13 -25.53
CA GLN A 9 -24.78 8.17 -24.84
C GLN A 9 -25.45 9.53 -24.95
N ALA A 10 -24.70 10.64 -24.89
CA ALA A 10 -25.28 11.97 -25.07
C ALA A 10 -25.76 12.19 -26.51
N GLU A 11 -24.96 11.77 -27.49
CA GLU A 11 -25.27 11.91 -28.92
C GLU A 11 -26.56 11.17 -29.31
N SER A 12 -26.84 9.99 -28.74
CA SER A 12 -28.07 9.24 -29.05
C SER A 12 -29.36 9.96 -28.65
N PHE A 13 -29.27 10.99 -27.81
CA PHE A 13 -30.39 11.84 -27.39
C PHE A 13 -30.30 13.27 -27.97
N GLY A 14 -29.36 13.54 -28.87
CA GLY A 14 -29.14 14.88 -29.42
C GLY A 14 -28.51 15.86 -28.42
N CYS A 15 -27.85 15.35 -27.38
CA CYS A 15 -27.16 16.13 -26.35
C CYS A 15 -25.63 16.10 -26.56
N MET A 16 -24.91 16.94 -25.80
CA MET A 16 -23.45 16.95 -25.72
C MET A 16 -23.00 16.61 -24.29
N ALA A 17 -21.90 15.85 -24.15
CA ALA A 17 -21.25 15.59 -22.87
C ALA A 17 -19.77 15.98 -22.94
N GLU A 18 -19.29 16.65 -21.89
CA GLU A 18 -17.88 16.98 -21.69
C GLU A 18 -17.35 16.24 -20.47
N VAL A 19 -16.15 15.68 -20.58
CA VAL A 19 -15.49 14.95 -19.47
C VAL A 19 -14.20 15.66 -19.12
N ASP A 20 -14.23 16.42 -18.02
CA ASP A 20 -13.05 16.98 -17.36
C ASP A 20 -12.44 15.92 -16.43
N TRP A 21 -11.44 15.22 -16.94
CA TRP A 21 -10.68 14.25 -16.16
C TRP A 21 -9.38 14.88 -15.70
N LYS A 22 -9.10 14.75 -14.40
CA LYS A 22 -7.87 15.20 -13.76
C LYS A 22 -7.10 14.00 -13.27
N GLU A 23 -5.81 13.97 -13.58
CA GLU A 23 -4.91 12.97 -13.05
C GLU A 23 -4.78 13.13 -11.54
N GLY A 24 -4.83 12.01 -10.82
CA GLY A 24 -4.79 11.95 -9.37
C GLY A 24 -3.53 11.23 -8.90
N TYR A 25 -3.72 10.20 -8.08
CA TYR A 25 -2.65 9.36 -7.58
C TYR A 25 -2.16 8.38 -8.66
N CYS A 26 -0.85 8.16 -8.70
CA CYS A 26 -0.30 7.01 -9.42
C CYS A 26 -0.53 5.72 -8.62
N VAL A 27 -0.38 4.58 -9.28
CA VAL A 27 -0.53 3.27 -8.63
C VAL A 27 0.74 2.98 -7.83
N LEU A 28 0.60 2.65 -6.55
CA LEU A 28 1.71 2.17 -5.75
C LEU A 28 2.14 0.80 -6.26
N VAL A 29 3.32 0.72 -6.88
CA VAL A 29 3.92 -0.52 -7.36
C VAL A 29 5.27 -0.72 -6.69
N ASN A 30 5.37 -1.76 -5.88
CA ASN A 30 6.63 -2.17 -5.31
C ASN A 30 7.54 -2.82 -6.37
N SER A 31 8.83 -2.55 -6.28
CA SER A 31 9.84 -3.17 -7.13
C SER A 31 10.26 -4.54 -6.58
N GLU A 32 10.40 -5.54 -7.46
CA GLU A 32 10.58 -6.94 -7.07
C GLU A 32 11.82 -7.16 -6.19
N ASN A 33 12.97 -6.59 -6.55
CA ASN A 33 14.23 -6.78 -5.82
C ASN A 33 14.17 -6.17 -4.43
N GLU A 34 13.66 -4.94 -4.32
CA GLU A 34 13.53 -4.20 -3.08
C GLU A 34 12.51 -4.86 -2.15
N THR A 35 11.40 -5.39 -2.69
CA THR A 35 10.45 -6.18 -1.91
C THR A 35 11.04 -7.51 -1.46
N ASN A 36 11.81 -8.21 -2.30
CA ASN A 36 12.46 -9.46 -1.90
C ASN A 36 13.46 -9.22 -0.76
N PHE A 37 14.25 -8.15 -0.84
CA PHE A 37 15.16 -7.74 0.22
C PHE A 37 14.43 -7.41 1.52
N ALA A 38 13.43 -6.52 1.45
CA ALA A 38 12.63 -6.10 2.59
C ALA A 38 11.90 -7.28 3.27
N ARG A 39 11.37 -8.21 2.45
CA ARG A 39 10.76 -9.46 2.92
C ARG A 39 11.77 -10.34 3.65
N GLN A 40 12.99 -10.49 3.15
CA GLN A 40 14.00 -11.31 3.81
C GLN A 40 14.33 -10.76 5.20
N VAL A 41 14.47 -9.44 5.33
CA VAL A 41 14.67 -8.79 6.63
C VAL A 41 13.53 -9.10 7.60
N ALA A 42 12.28 -9.05 7.13
CA ALA A 42 11.14 -9.40 7.97
C ALA A 42 11.16 -10.88 8.38
N LEU A 43 11.48 -11.79 7.46
CA LEU A 43 11.59 -13.23 7.73
C LEU A 43 12.64 -13.54 8.79
N ASP A 44 13.81 -12.91 8.69
CA ASP A 44 14.90 -13.10 9.65
C ASP A 44 14.56 -12.55 11.04
N LEU A 45 13.74 -11.48 11.10
CA LEU A 45 13.37 -10.83 12.35
C LEU A 45 12.22 -11.52 13.09
N VAL A 46 11.11 -11.82 12.38
CA VAL A 46 9.86 -12.26 13.02
C VAL A 46 9.46 -13.70 12.69
N GLY A 47 10.21 -14.39 11.83
CA GLY A 47 9.92 -15.76 11.42
C GLY A 47 8.89 -15.85 10.28
N ALA A 48 8.91 -16.98 9.56
CA ALA A 48 8.07 -17.19 8.37
C ALA A 48 6.57 -17.24 8.70
N GLU A 49 6.21 -17.66 9.91
CA GLU A 49 4.83 -17.73 10.37
C GLU A 49 4.18 -16.36 10.61
N ARG A 50 4.98 -15.29 10.69
CA ARG A 50 4.51 -13.91 10.92
C ARG A 50 4.63 -13.00 9.69
N VAL A 51 5.02 -13.55 8.53
CA VAL A 51 5.20 -12.78 7.30
C VAL A 51 4.29 -13.29 6.20
N VAL A 52 3.46 -12.39 5.67
CA VAL A 52 2.69 -12.66 4.44
C VAL A 52 3.53 -12.25 3.24
N LEU A 53 4.05 -13.22 2.49
CA LEU A 53 5.00 -12.95 1.39
C LEU A 53 4.37 -12.14 0.25
N ASN A 54 3.12 -12.44 -0.07
CA ASN A 54 2.33 -11.78 -1.12
C ASN A 54 0.94 -11.47 -0.55
N GLY A 55 0.79 -10.27 0.01
CA GLY A 55 -0.49 -9.76 0.48
C GLY A 55 -1.44 -9.45 -0.68
N PRO A 56 -2.76 -9.41 -0.43
CA PRO A 56 -3.71 -8.96 -1.43
C PRO A 56 -3.48 -7.47 -1.76
N PRO A 57 -3.78 -7.03 -3.00
CA PRO A 57 -3.77 -5.62 -3.33
C PRO A 57 -4.84 -4.87 -2.52
N LEU A 58 -4.54 -3.63 -2.15
CA LEU A 58 -5.48 -2.75 -1.47
C LEU A 58 -6.11 -1.76 -2.45
N THR A 59 -7.33 -1.33 -2.15
CA THR A 59 -8.09 -0.36 -2.96
C THR A 59 -7.81 1.09 -2.57
N GLY A 60 -7.08 1.32 -1.46
CA GLY A 60 -6.66 2.65 -1.03
C GLY A 60 -5.60 3.26 -1.95
N SER A 61 -5.57 4.58 -2.04
CA SER A 61 -4.46 5.33 -2.65
C SER A 61 -3.44 5.71 -1.59
N GLU A 62 -2.16 5.79 -1.98
CA GLU A 62 -1.03 6.10 -1.10
C GLU A 62 -0.03 6.96 -1.87
N ASP A 63 0.41 8.08 -1.29
CA ASP A 63 1.23 9.08 -2.00
C ASP A 63 2.71 8.66 -2.11
N PHE A 64 3.14 7.69 -1.30
CA PHE A 64 4.42 7.00 -1.46
C PHE A 64 4.60 6.41 -2.87
N ALA A 65 3.49 6.16 -3.59
CA ALA A 65 3.52 5.77 -5.00
C ALA A 65 4.35 6.75 -5.85
N PHE A 66 4.27 8.06 -5.59
CA PHE A 66 5.05 9.05 -6.34
C PHE A 66 6.56 8.93 -6.10
N MET A 67 6.98 8.46 -4.92
CA MET A 67 8.38 8.14 -4.66
C MET A 67 8.83 6.92 -5.46
N LEU A 68 7.99 5.89 -5.50
CA LEU A 68 8.26 4.64 -6.22
C LEU A 68 8.27 4.81 -7.75
N GLU A 69 7.58 5.81 -8.29
CA GLU A 69 7.73 6.18 -9.71
C GLU A 69 9.14 6.69 -10.06
N LYS A 70 9.92 7.14 -9.06
CA LYS A 70 11.24 7.74 -9.29
C LYS A 70 12.37 6.79 -8.92
N ILE A 71 12.22 6.06 -7.81
CA ILE A 71 13.27 5.21 -7.25
C ILE A 71 12.67 3.85 -6.90
N PRO A 72 13.29 2.73 -7.32
CA PRO A 72 12.88 1.40 -6.89
C PRO A 72 12.81 1.31 -5.37
N GLY A 73 11.73 0.71 -4.86
CA GLY A 73 11.48 0.64 -3.43
C GLY A 73 10.34 -0.31 -3.09
N SER A 74 10.08 -0.44 -1.79
CA SER A 74 9.04 -1.31 -1.26
C SER A 74 8.27 -0.61 -0.13
N TYR A 75 6.96 -0.53 -0.28
CA TYR A 75 6.01 -0.14 0.75
C TYR A 75 5.41 -1.41 1.38
N LEU A 76 5.42 -1.48 2.71
CA LEU A 76 4.97 -2.66 3.46
C LEU A 76 3.93 -2.27 4.51
N LEU A 77 3.17 -3.26 4.94
CA LEU A 77 2.14 -3.11 5.96
C LEU A 77 2.50 -3.96 7.18
N ILE A 78 2.21 -3.43 8.37
CA ILE A 78 2.24 -4.17 9.63
C ILE A 78 0.80 -4.47 10.06
N GLY A 79 0.53 -5.70 10.48
CA GLY A 79 -0.80 -6.10 10.93
C GLY A 79 -1.18 -5.40 12.24
N ASN A 80 -2.35 -4.75 12.28
CA ASN A 80 -2.84 -4.07 13.49
C ASN A 80 -3.72 -4.96 14.38
N GLY A 81 -3.97 -6.21 14.00
CA GLY A 81 -4.82 -7.14 14.74
C GLY A 81 -5.46 -8.17 13.82
N ASP A 82 -6.53 -8.81 14.30
CA ASP A 82 -7.26 -9.89 13.62
C ASP A 82 -8.42 -9.42 12.74
N GLY A 83 -8.78 -8.14 12.77
CA GLY A 83 -9.94 -7.58 12.07
C GLY A 83 -11.25 -7.62 12.85
N ASP A 84 -11.32 -8.40 13.93
CA ASP A 84 -12.54 -8.70 14.69
C ASP A 84 -12.50 -8.13 16.12
N SER A 85 -11.32 -8.10 16.73
CA SER A 85 -11.09 -7.54 18.07
C SER A 85 -11.30 -6.02 18.06
N ALA A 86 -11.67 -5.48 19.23
CA ALA A 86 -11.82 -4.03 19.39
C ALA A 86 -10.52 -3.32 18.99
N GLY A 87 -10.62 -2.27 18.16
CA GLY A 87 -9.46 -1.54 17.64
C GLY A 87 -8.86 -2.10 16.35
N ALA A 88 -9.01 -3.40 16.09
CA ALA A 88 -8.36 -4.10 14.97
C ALA A 88 -9.01 -3.87 13.59
N CYS A 89 -9.83 -2.84 13.44
CA CYS A 89 -10.49 -2.52 12.18
C CYS A 89 -9.57 -1.73 11.22
N MET A 90 -10.05 -1.49 10.00
CA MET A 90 -9.29 -0.74 9.00
C MET A 90 -9.11 0.74 9.39
N VAL A 91 -8.01 1.33 8.95
CA VAL A 91 -7.77 2.79 9.04
C VAL A 91 -8.96 3.57 8.47
N HIS A 92 -9.20 4.76 9.02
CA HIS A 92 -10.38 5.63 8.79
C HIS A 92 -11.69 5.17 9.46
N ASN A 93 -11.72 4.00 10.10
CA ASN A 93 -12.83 3.64 10.98
C ASN A 93 -12.72 4.41 12.32
N PRO A 94 -13.80 5.02 12.86
CA PRO A 94 -13.77 5.70 14.16
C PRO A 94 -13.39 4.81 15.36
N GLY A 95 -13.58 3.50 15.25
CA GLY A 95 -13.17 2.52 16.25
C GLY A 95 -11.77 1.96 16.02
N TYR A 96 -10.99 2.52 15.08
CA TYR A 96 -9.59 2.15 14.91
C TYR A 96 -8.80 2.54 16.15
N ASP A 97 -8.03 1.59 16.66
CA ASP A 97 -7.09 1.80 17.75
C ASP A 97 -5.76 1.17 17.36
N PHE A 98 -4.67 1.93 17.49
CA PHE A 98 -3.37 1.44 17.08
C PHE A 98 -2.89 0.40 18.10
N ASN A 99 -2.43 -0.75 17.61
CA ASN A 99 -1.89 -1.79 18.48
C ASN A 99 -0.47 -1.42 18.94
N ASP A 100 -0.34 -0.94 20.18
CA ASP A 100 0.95 -0.53 20.78
C ASP A 100 2.00 -1.65 20.81
N ASP A 101 1.61 -2.93 20.78
CA ASP A 101 2.56 -4.06 20.68
C ASP A 101 3.34 -4.03 19.36
N ASN A 102 2.86 -3.32 18.34
CA ASN A 102 3.57 -3.12 17.08
C ASN A 102 4.75 -2.16 17.18
N ILE A 103 4.84 -1.33 18.22
CA ILE A 103 5.90 -0.30 18.32
C ILE A 103 7.28 -0.94 18.31
N ALA A 104 7.48 -2.00 19.11
CA ALA A 104 8.76 -2.70 19.19
C ALA A 104 9.09 -3.37 17.85
N THR A 105 8.17 -4.18 17.32
CA THR A 105 8.36 -4.92 16.06
C THR A 105 8.62 -3.99 14.87
N GLY A 106 7.83 -2.91 14.75
CA GLY A 106 7.98 -1.93 13.68
C GLY A 106 9.30 -1.17 13.77
N SER A 107 9.72 -0.78 14.97
CA SER A 107 11.00 -0.10 15.17
C SER A 107 12.19 -1.02 14.87
N ASP A 108 12.15 -2.26 15.35
CA ASP A 108 13.18 -3.25 15.09
C ASP A 108 13.29 -3.57 13.60
N TYR A 109 12.16 -3.68 12.89
CA TYR A 109 12.18 -3.87 11.44
C TYR A 109 12.97 -2.78 10.72
N TRP A 110 12.74 -1.50 11.02
CA TRP A 110 13.48 -0.40 10.39
C TRP A 110 14.96 -0.37 10.78
N ILE A 111 15.30 -0.72 12.03
CA ILE A 111 16.69 -0.85 12.48
C ILE A 111 17.40 -1.94 11.67
N HIS A 112 16.80 -3.12 11.54
CA HIS A 112 17.37 -4.23 10.81
C HIS A 112 17.47 -3.93 9.31
N LEU A 113 16.41 -3.40 8.69
CA LEU A 113 16.41 -3.03 7.28
C LEU A 113 17.54 -2.05 6.95
N THR A 114 17.70 -1.01 7.79
CA THR A 114 18.75 0.00 7.60
C THR A 114 20.15 -0.61 7.78
N ARG A 115 20.33 -1.46 8.80
CA ARG A 115 21.61 -2.14 9.03
C ARG A 115 21.98 -3.04 7.87
N GLU A 116 21.06 -3.88 7.42
CA GLU A 116 21.28 -4.80 6.29
C GLU A 116 21.57 -4.04 5.00
N PHE A 117 20.85 -2.96 4.73
CA PHE A 117 21.03 -2.16 3.51
C PHE A 117 22.37 -1.42 3.48
N LEU A 118 22.87 -0.99 4.64
CA LEU A 118 24.12 -0.24 4.77
C LEU A 118 25.32 -1.12 5.19
N LYS A 119 25.19 -2.45 5.15
CA LYS A 119 26.34 -3.35 5.39
C LYS A 119 27.45 -3.02 4.39
N VAL A 120 28.61 -2.63 4.93
CA VAL A 120 29.87 -2.48 4.19
C VAL A 120 30.63 -3.80 4.22
#